data_AF-A0A095EFN3-F1
#
_entry.id   AF-A0A095EFN3-F1
#
_cell.length_a   1.000
_cell.length_b   1.000
_cell.length_c   1.000
_cell.angle_alpha   90.00
_cell.angle_beta   90.00
_cell.angle_gamma   90.00
#
_symmetry.space_group_name_H-M   'P 1'
#
loop_
_entity.id
_entity.type
_entity.pdbx_description
1 polymer ?
#
loop_
_entity_poly.entity_id
_entity_poly.type
_entity_poly.pdbx_seq_one_letter_code
_entity_poly.pdbx_strand_id
1 'polypeptide(L)'
;MERKEAMLFLGDFVYSDLPYPTADYTTSYYRRLYRQIYSSPSWTRLLRSIPRLHMFDDHEIINDYAPSSSALSDMFIQAIDPFINYQQVVNPPPISFTQPTYFRFKIGDVSFFIFDCRSWRSTQPARPGANSTAGFGN
;
A
#
# COMPACT_ATOMS: atom_id res chain seq x y z
N MET A 1 -8.98 -5.33 -30.52
CA MET A 1 -9.30 -5.21 -29.09
C MET A 1 -8.00 -4.93 -28.37
N GLU A 2 -7.94 -3.88 -27.57
CA GLU A 2 -6.72 -3.47 -26.86
C GLU A 2 -6.42 -4.46 -25.72
N ARG A 3 -5.21 -5.06 -25.73
CA ARG A 3 -4.74 -5.94 -24.66
C ARG A 3 -3.98 -5.10 -23.65
N LYS A 4 -4.43 -5.11 -22.40
CA LYS A 4 -3.72 -4.47 -21.30
C LYS A 4 -2.56 -5.35 -20.86
N GLU A 5 -1.35 -4.79 -20.75
CA GLU A 5 -0.14 -5.53 -20.39
C GLU A 5 0.02 -5.72 -18.88
N ALA A 6 -0.30 -4.69 -18.09
CA ALA A 6 -0.25 -4.71 -16.64
C ALA A 6 -1.26 -3.72 -16.04
N MET A 7 -1.61 -3.94 -14.77
CA MET A 7 -2.33 -2.99 -13.94
C MET A 7 -1.39 -2.51 -12.82
N LEU A 8 -1.24 -1.20 -12.66
CA LEU A 8 -0.57 -0.60 -11.53
C LEU A 8 -1.61 -0.26 -10.46
N PHE A 9 -1.43 -0.76 -9.25
CA PHE A 9 -2.24 -0.44 -8.08
C PHE A 9 -1.41 0.40 -7.13
N LEU A 10 -1.76 1.68 -7.00
CA LEU A 10 -0.88 2.72 -6.46
C LEU A 10 -1.17 3.06 -4.99
N GLY A 11 -1.35 2.04 -4.15
CA GLY A 11 -1.70 2.18 -2.75
C GLY A 11 -3.20 2.15 -2.47
N ASP A 12 -3.56 2.23 -1.19
CA ASP A 12 -4.93 2.15 -0.68
C ASP A 12 -5.66 0.88 -1.11
N PHE A 13 -4.94 -0.24 -1.12
CA PHE A 13 -5.50 -1.55 -1.37
C PHE A 13 -6.40 -1.95 -0.24
N VAL A 14 -5.99 -1.75 1.02
CA VAL A 14 -6.85 -1.89 2.21
C VAL A 14 -7.00 -0.54 2.91
N TYR A 15 -8.05 -0.43 3.72
CA TYR A 15 -8.29 0.71 4.61
C TYR A 15 -8.32 0.20 6.04
N SER A 16 -7.26 0.47 6.81
CA SER A 16 -7.09 -0.02 8.18
C SER A 16 -7.90 0.74 9.24
N ASP A 17 -8.44 1.88 8.86
CA ASP A 17 -8.94 2.89 9.78
C ASP A 17 -10.34 3.42 9.40
N LEU A 18 -10.91 2.98 8.28
CA LEU A 18 -12.26 3.35 7.86
C LEU A 18 -13.29 2.23 8.02
N PRO A 19 -14.53 2.54 8.46
CA PRO A 19 -14.93 3.82 9.07
C PRO A 19 -14.31 4.05 10.48
N TYR A 20 -13.80 2.99 11.10
CA TYR A 20 -12.99 2.97 12.33
C TYR A 20 -12.27 1.61 12.43
N PRO A 21 -11.14 1.50 13.16
CA PRO A 21 -10.48 0.21 13.34
C PRO A 21 -11.39 -0.78 14.09
N THR A 22 -11.47 -2.01 13.57
CA THR A 22 -12.34 -3.07 14.14
C THR A 22 -11.61 -4.01 15.09
N ALA A 23 -10.30 -3.84 15.25
CA ALA A 23 -9.42 -4.57 16.16
C ALA A 23 -8.11 -3.80 16.33
N ASP A 24 -7.27 -4.24 17.28
CA ASP A 24 -5.94 -3.70 17.48
C ASP A 24 -5.05 -3.86 16.23
N TYR A 25 -4.18 -2.88 15.99
CA TYR A 25 -3.23 -2.81 14.88
C TYR A 25 -2.10 -3.85 14.97
N THR A 26 -2.48 -5.11 14.80
CA THR A 26 -1.59 -6.28 14.77
C THR A 26 -1.47 -6.78 13.34
N THR A 27 -0.38 -7.50 13.02
CA THR A 27 -0.23 -8.21 11.74
C THR A 27 -1.47 -9.06 11.42
N SER A 28 -2.05 -9.70 12.43
CA SER A 28 -3.26 -10.52 12.27
C SER A 28 -4.47 -9.71 11.77
N TYR A 29 -4.61 -8.46 12.23
CA TYR A 29 -5.64 -7.53 11.78
C TYR A 29 -5.41 -7.12 10.33
N TYR A 30 -4.22 -6.64 9.99
CA TYR A 30 -3.90 -6.24 8.62
C TYR A 30 -4.05 -7.41 7.63
N ARG A 31 -3.59 -8.62 7.98
CA ARG A 31 -3.81 -9.83 7.14
C ARG A 31 -5.30 -10.12 6.92
N ARG A 32 -6.17 -9.84 7.91
CA ARG A 32 -7.63 -10.01 7.77
C ARG A 32 -8.19 -9.06 6.71
N LEU A 33 -7.75 -7.80 6.70
CA LEU A 33 -8.17 -6.80 5.69
C LEU A 33 -7.79 -7.24 4.28
N TYR A 34 -6.55 -7.69 4.08
CA TYR A 34 -6.09 -8.22 2.79
C TYR A 34 -6.95 -9.40 2.34
N ARG A 35 -7.19 -10.38 3.22
CA ARG A 35 -8.03 -11.54 2.90
C ARG A 35 -9.47 -11.17 2.57
N GLN A 36 -10.04 -10.17 3.23
CA GLN A 36 -11.38 -9.68 2.93
C GLN A 36 -11.47 -9.16 1.49
N ILE A 37 -10.49 -8.38 1.04
CA ILE A 37 -10.48 -7.85 -0.33
C ILE A 37 -10.23 -8.94 -1.35
N TYR A 38 -9.26 -9.82 -1.12
CA TYR A 38 -9.02 -10.97 -2.00
C TYR A 38 -10.19 -11.97 -2.05
N SER A 39 -11.04 -12.01 -1.02
CA SER A 39 -12.28 -12.83 -1.03
C SER A 39 -13.41 -12.23 -1.87
N SER A 40 -13.28 -11.00 -2.38
CA SER A 40 -14.32 -10.36 -3.17
C SER A 40 -14.54 -11.08 -4.52
N PRO A 41 -15.75 -11.60 -4.81
CA PRO A 41 -16.02 -12.28 -6.08
C PRO A 41 -15.82 -11.38 -7.30
N SER A 42 -16.15 -10.09 -7.15
CA SER A 42 -15.99 -9.08 -8.21
C SER A 42 -14.53 -8.88 -8.62
N TRP A 43 -13.59 -9.11 -7.72
CA TRP A 43 -12.15 -8.95 -7.98
C TRP A 43 -11.50 -10.19 -8.59
N THR A 44 -12.05 -11.38 -8.32
CA THR A 44 -11.41 -12.66 -8.65
C THR A 44 -11.08 -12.81 -10.14
N ARG A 45 -11.99 -12.38 -11.04
CA ARG A 45 -11.75 -12.45 -12.48
C ARG A 45 -10.64 -11.50 -12.93
N LEU A 46 -10.65 -10.27 -12.44
CA LEU A 46 -9.66 -9.26 -12.79
C LEU A 46 -8.27 -9.67 -12.28
N LEU A 47 -8.19 -10.09 -11.01
CA LEU A 47 -6.95 -10.55 -10.36
C LEU A 47 -6.23 -11.66 -11.13
N ARG A 48 -6.96 -12.52 -11.84
CA ARG A 48 -6.39 -13.64 -12.61
C ARG A 48 -6.09 -13.30 -14.08
N SER A 49 -6.58 -12.17 -14.58
CA SER A 49 -6.58 -11.86 -16.02
C SER A 49 -5.43 -10.99 -16.49
N ILE A 50 -4.78 -10.26 -15.59
CA ILE A 50 -3.72 -9.30 -15.93
C ILE A 50 -2.66 -9.29 -14.82
N PRO A 51 -1.36 -9.21 -15.16
CA PRO A 51 -0.31 -8.93 -14.18
C PRO A 51 -0.63 -7.66 -13.38
N ARG A 52 -0.45 -7.72 -12.06
CA ARG A 52 -0.71 -6.61 -11.16
C ARG A 52 0.53 -6.26 -10.39
N LEU A 53 0.90 -4.99 -10.44
CA LEU A 53 2.04 -4.44 -9.75
C LEU A 53 1.55 -3.46 -8.70
N HIS A 54 2.07 -3.60 -7.49
CA HIS A 54 1.53 -2.93 -6.31
C HIS A 54 2.58 -2.02 -5.68
N MET A 55 2.14 -0.85 -5.23
CA MET A 55 2.77 -0.12 -4.14
C MET A 55 1.73 0.08 -3.04
N PHE A 56 2.19 0.41 -1.84
CA PHE A 56 1.32 0.78 -0.72
C PHE A 56 1.24 2.32 -0.61
N ASP A 57 0.20 2.81 0.05
CA ASP A 57 0.08 4.19 0.50
C ASP A 57 -0.30 4.23 1.99
N ASP A 58 -0.93 5.30 2.49
CA ASP A 58 -1.16 5.45 3.92
C ASP A 58 -2.22 4.53 4.49
N HIS A 59 -3.32 4.26 3.78
CA HIS A 59 -4.42 3.47 4.33
C HIS A 59 -4.08 1.98 4.55
N GLU A 60 -2.97 1.50 3.99
CA GLU A 60 -2.37 0.23 4.41
C GLU A 60 -1.94 0.25 5.89
N ILE A 61 -1.64 1.41 6.44
CA ILE A 61 -1.11 1.64 7.78
C ILE A 61 -2.15 2.39 8.63
N ILE A 62 -2.36 3.68 8.34
CA ILE A 62 -3.39 4.57 8.90
C ILE A 62 -3.42 5.84 8.04
N ASN A 63 -4.59 6.47 7.88
CA ASN A 63 -4.75 7.69 7.10
C ASN A 63 -3.67 8.74 7.42
N ASP A 64 -3.13 9.34 6.36
CA ASP A 64 -2.08 10.35 6.43
C ASP A 64 -0.77 9.90 7.11
N TYR A 65 -0.50 8.59 7.20
CA TYR A 65 0.71 8.07 7.85
C TYR A 65 1.99 8.80 7.37
N ALA A 66 2.74 9.28 8.36
CA ALA A 66 4.12 9.71 8.25
C ALA A 66 4.87 9.26 9.51
N PRO A 67 6.15 8.86 9.40
CA PRO A 67 6.94 8.45 10.55
C PRO A 67 7.17 9.64 11.50
N SER A 68 7.03 9.41 12.80
CA SER A 68 7.27 10.42 13.85
C SER A 68 8.75 10.53 14.25
N SER A 69 9.57 9.55 13.85
CA SER A 69 11.00 9.48 14.14
C SER A 69 11.74 8.79 12.98
N SER A 70 13.06 8.72 13.02
CA SER A 70 13.85 7.97 12.04
C SER A 70 13.67 6.44 12.14
N ALA A 71 13.12 5.94 13.25
CA ALA A 71 12.77 4.54 13.41
C ALA A 71 11.33 4.31 12.93
N LEU A 72 11.11 3.20 12.22
CA LEU A 72 9.78 2.76 11.81
C LEU A 72 8.96 2.40 13.06
N SER A 73 7.71 2.86 13.11
CA SER A 73 6.82 2.60 14.24
C SER A 73 6.40 1.12 14.29
N ASP A 74 6.05 0.63 15.48
CA ASP A 74 5.52 -0.74 15.64
C ASP A 74 4.31 -0.97 14.73
N MET A 75 3.40 0.00 14.64
CA MET A 75 2.25 -0.04 13.74
C MET A 75 2.67 -0.24 12.27
N PHE A 76 3.69 0.48 11.80
CA PHE A 76 4.22 0.31 10.44
C PHE A 76 4.74 -1.11 10.23
N ILE A 77 5.51 -1.64 11.18
CA ILE A 77 6.06 -3.00 11.10
C ILE A 77 4.94 -4.03 11.00
N GLN A 78 3.87 -3.87 11.78
CA GLN A 78 2.69 -4.75 11.73
C GLN A 78 1.90 -4.62 10.41
N ALA A 79 1.81 -3.39 9.88
CA ALA A 79 1.05 -3.07 8.67
C ALA A 79 1.74 -3.49 7.37
N ILE A 80 3.08 -3.40 7.33
CA ILE A 80 3.84 -3.66 6.11
C ILE A 80 4.02 -5.16 5.86
N ASP A 81 4.00 -6.01 6.89
CA ASP A 81 4.16 -7.46 6.74
C ASP A 81 3.18 -8.07 5.71
N PRO A 82 1.86 -7.79 5.76
CA PRO A 82 0.93 -8.29 4.76
C PRO A 82 1.17 -7.75 3.36
N PHE A 83 1.53 -6.47 3.22
CA PHE A 83 1.92 -5.91 1.92
C PHE A 83 3.08 -6.71 1.34
N ILE A 84 4.12 -6.98 2.15
CA ILE A 84 5.26 -7.76 1.70
C ILE A 84 4.84 -9.16 1.25
N ASN A 85 4.08 -9.87 2.07
CA ASN A 85 3.72 -11.27 1.83
C ASN A 85 2.65 -11.49 0.75
N TYR A 86 1.74 -10.53 0.52
CA TYR A 86 0.67 -10.70 -0.48
C TYR A 86 0.96 -10.01 -1.80
N GLN A 87 1.72 -8.91 -1.79
CA GLN A 87 1.85 -8.04 -2.96
C GLN A 87 3.31 -7.88 -3.38
N GLN A 88 4.23 -7.62 -2.47
CA GLN A 88 5.62 -7.39 -2.88
C GLN A 88 6.30 -8.65 -3.40
N VAL A 89 6.03 -9.82 -2.82
CA VAL A 89 6.62 -11.08 -3.28
C VAL A 89 6.27 -11.43 -4.74
N VAL A 90 5.20 -10.84 -5.30
CA VAL A 90 4.81 -11.02 -6.71
C VAL A 90 5.20 -9.84 -7.60
N ASN A 91 5.66 -8.74 -7.02
CA ASN A 91 6.26 -7.65 -7.78
C ASN A 91 7.65 -8.06 -8.32
N PRO A 92 8.18 -7.32 -9.31
CA PRO A 92 9.58 -7.38 -9.67
C PRO A 92 10.50 -7.26 -8.45
N PRO A 93 11.68 -7.89 -8.48
CA PRO A 93 12.62 -7.85 -7.36
C PRO A 93 12.90 -6.40 -6.91
N PRO A 94 12.90 -6.13 -5.60
CA PRO A 94 13.22 -4.80 -5.09
C PRO A 94 14.67 -4.43 -5.41
N ILE A 95 14.95 -3.13 -5.44
CA ILE A 95 16.32 -2.64 -5.60
C ILE A 95 17.17 -2.99 -4.36
N SER A 96 16.55 -3.01 -3.17
CA SER A 96 17.18 -3.38 -1.91
C SER A 96 16.32 -4.40 -1.16
N PHE A 97 16.92 -5.51 -0.73
CA PHE A 97 16.24 -6.49 0.11
C PHE A 97 15.98 -5.99 1.53
N THR A 98 16.77 -5.02 2.01
CA THR A 98 16.54 -4.38 3.32
C THR A 98 15.45 -3.32 3.28
N GLN A 99 15.06 -2.87 2.08
CA GLN A 99 13.96 -1.94 1.85
C GLN A 99 13.12 -2.44 0.66
N PRO A 100 12.37 -3.54 0.86
CA PRO A 100 11.71 -4.24 -0.23
C PRO A 100 10.47 -3.51 -0.78
N THR A 101 10.29 -2.23 -0.52
CA THR A 101 9.07 -1.46 -0.85
C THR A 101 9.16 -0.65 -2.13
N TYR A 102 10.34 -0.54 -2.74
CA TYR A 102 10.55 0.14 -4.01
C TYR A 102 11.30 -0.74 -5.01
N PHE A 103 10.94 -0.58 -6.28
CA PHE A 103 11.46 -1.40 -7.36
C PHE A 103 11.36 -0.65 -8.69
N ARG A 104 11.97 -1.22 -9.73
CA ARG A 104 11.82 -0.74 -11.11
C ARG A 104 11.57 -1.91 -12.04
N PHE A 105 10.88 -1.65 -13.13
CA PHE A 105 10.67 -2.64 -14.18
C PHE A 105 10.51 -1.95 -15.54
N LYS A 106 10.40 -2.75 -16.59
CA LYS A 106 10.20 -2.28 -17.96
C LYS A 106 9.03 -3.00 -18.61
N ILE A 107 8.29 -2.27 -19.45
CA ILE A 107 7.33 -2.83 -20.40
C ILE A 107 7.69 -2.25 -21.77
N GLY A 108 8.25 -3.09 -22.66
CA GLY A 108 8.86 -2.62 -23.91
C GLY A 108 9.95 -1.58 -23.64
N ASP A 109 9.85 -0.43 -24.31
CA ASP A 109 10.83 0.68 -24.20
C ASP A 109 10.53 1.65 -23.05
N VAL A 110 9.47 1.40 -22.27
CA VAL A 110 9.09 2.26 -21.14
C VAL A 110 9.65 1.70 -19.84
N SER A 111 10.34 2.55 -19.07
CA SER A 111 10.85 2.22 -17.74
C SER A 111 9.96 2.82 -16.66
N PHE A 112 9.60 2.00 -15.67
CA PHE A 112 8.79 2.38 -14.54
C PHE A 112 9.62 2.33 -13.25
N PHE A 113 9.45 3.34 -12.41
CA PHE A 113 10.09 3.46 -11.11
C PHE A 113 8.99 3.58 -10.06
N ILE A 114 8.87 2.56 -9.21
CA ILE A 114 7.86 2.49 -8.17
C ILE A 114 8.55 2.86 -6.86
N PHE A 115 8.04 3.92 -6.22
CA PHE A 115 8.63 4.49 -5.02
C PHE A 115 7.86 4.09 -3.77
N ASP A 116 8.57 4.13 -2.65
CA ASP A 116 7.99 4.16 -1.32
C ASP A 116 7.90 5.63 -0.86
N CYS A 117 6.67 6.12 -0.76
CA CYS A 117 6.40 7.52 -0.41
C CYS A 117 5.99 7.70 1.05
N ARG A 118 5.99 6.63 1.87
CA ARG A 118 5.42 6.65 3.23
C ARG A 118 6.42 6.28 4.31
N SER A 119 7.35 5.35 4.07
CA SER A 119 8.30 4.90 5.10
C SER A 119 9.28 5.99 5.55
N TRP A 120 9.59 6.96 4.70
CA TRP A 120 10.69 7.91 4.91
C TRP A 120 10.31 9.38 4.70
N ARG A 121 9.03 9.68 4.47
CA ARG A 121 8.58 11.07 4.27
C ARG A 121 8.70 11.87 5.57
N SER A 122 8.89 13.17 5.44
CA SER A 122 8.67 14.09 6.55
C SER A 122 7.18 14.18 6.90
N THR A 123 6.89 14.59 8.13
CA THR A 123 5.53 14.96 8.56
C THR A 123 4.95 16.03 7.63
N GLN A 124 3.66 15.90 7.34
CA GLN A 124 2.88 16.87 6.59
C GLN A 124 3.00 18.25 7.26
N PRO A 125 3.25 19.33 6.50
CA PRO A 125 3.06 20.66 7.04
C PRO A 125 1.58 20.84 7.40
N ALA A 126 1.30 21.71 8.39
CA ALA A 126 -0.06 22.09 8.72
C ALA A 126 -0.77 22.61 7.44
N ARG A 127 -1.86 21.96 7.04
CA ARG A 127 -2.64 22.39 5.86
C ARG A 127 -3.38 23.68 6.22
N PRO A 128 -3.21 24.78 5.45
CA PRO A 128 -4.09 25.94 5.58
C PRO A 128 -5.47 25.60 5.00
N GLY A 129 -6.51 25.56 5.84
CA GLY A 129 -7.92 25.47 5.40
C GLY A 129 -8.74 24.37 6.09
N ALA A 130 -10.00 24.67 6.40
CA ALA A 130 -10.91 23.83 7.22
C ALA A 130 -11.52 22.62 6.51
N ASN A 131 -11.35 22.45 5.19
CA ASN A 131 -12.19 21.56 4.36
C ASN A 131 -11.41 20.50 3.57
N SER A 132 -10.24 20.05 4.02
CA SER A 132 -9.58 18.91 3.41
C SER A 132 -10.13 17.62 4.03
N THR A 133 -11.15 17.02 3.41
CA THR A 133 -11.83 15.80 3.92
C THR A 133 -11.07 14.50 3.67
N ALA A 134 -9.81 14.56 3.23
CA ALA A 134 -8.87 13.44 3.31
C ALA A 134 -7.91 13.77 4.46
N GLY A 135 -8.24 13.36 5.69
CA GLY A 135 -7.46 13.76 6.86
C GLY A 135 -8.12 13.64 8.25
N PHE A 136 -9.45 13.57 8.35
CA PHE A 136 -10.10 13.61 9.68
C PHE A 136 -10.59 12.23 10.12
N GLY A 137 -9.67 11.45 10.70
CA GLY A 137 -10.02 10.52 11.76
C GLY A 137 -9.99 11.28 13.08
N ASN A 138 -11.16 11.51 13.68
CA ASN A 138 -11.26 11.86 15.10
C ASN A 138 -11.22 10.57 15.92
#